data_AF-A0A2U8DPN4-F1
#
_entry.id   AF-A0A2U8DPN4-F1
#
_cell.length_a   1.000
_cell.length_b   1.000
_cell.length_c   1.000
_cell.angle_alpha   90.00
_cell.angle_beta   90.00
_cell.angle_gamma   90.00
#
_symmetry.space_group_name_H-M   'P 1'
#
loop_
_entity.id
_entity.type
_entity.pdbx_description
1 polymer ?
#
loop_
_entity_poly.entity_id
_entity_poly.type
_entity_poly.pdbx_seq_one_letter_code
_entity_poly.pdbx_strand_id
1 'polypeptide(L)'
;MIDSQEISAIIAAIVAIATLIVSSIGNIILFFSNRKVAYKNIEMQSRNHELSVEISKASNDIQEANSKLESLDNQKSRINTYISDNRVEWMQSMKKYITEYLDEVYKYDSNEKESFDECFQKIKLKTAQIKLHLNYLGNADKNILNEISALNRILELKHMEDEIKNICPYSTKITVTEEEIQETIMSLRKLENYYILTDGHAFRANDDMWKQLIENHGDSRLEIKEIYLQEILKFNEFFDLKSQLIIIYAEVYLKTEWERVKYEIENGNYKSYNFDDRYTQNLEKVQYKIDYIEKFIREDILV
;
A
#
# COMPACT_ATOMS: atom_id res chain seq x y z
N MET A 1 125.37 0.37 28.06
CA MET A 1 124.70 0.56 26.76
C MET A 1 123.73 -0.59 26.62
N ILE A 2 122.43 -0.32 26.52
CA ILE A 2 121.44 -1.36 26.21
C ILE A 2 121.70 -1.78 24.77
N ASP A 3 121.83 -3.09 24.51
CA ASP A 3 122.13 -3.62 23.17
C ASP A 3 120.94 -3.34 22.24
N SER A 4 121.21 -3.02 20.97
CA SER A 4 120.18 -2.78 19.95
C SER A 4 119.21 -3.96 19.81
N GLN A 5 119.67 -5.18 20.10
CA GLN A 5 118.82 -6.37 20.16
C GLN A 5 117.80 -6.33 21.30
N GLU A 6 118.15 -5.82 22.49
CA GLU A 6 117.21 -5.69 23.61
C GLU A 6 116.14 -4.62 23.31
N ILE A 7 116.51 -3.50 22.69
CA ILE A 7 115.54 -2.47 22.27
C ILE A 7 114.56 -3.03 21.23
N SER A 8 115.06 -3.79 20.25
CA SER A 8 114.23 -4.45 19.24
C SER A 8 113.25 -5.46 19.85
N ALA A 9 113.70 -6.27 20.81
CA ALA A 9 112.86 -7.23 21.52
C ALA A 9 111.76 -6.53 22.35
N ILE A 10 112.07 -5.42 23.02
CA ILE A 10 111.10 -4.62 23.78
C ILE A 10 110.05 -4.00 22.84
N ILE A 11 110.46 -3.44 21.69
CA ILE A 11 109.54 -2.89 20.69
C ILE A 11 108.62 -3.99 20.14
N ALA A 12 109.17 -5.16 19.80
CA ALA A 12 108.37 -6.30 19.32
C ALA A 12 107.35 -6.78 20.37
N ALA A 13 107.73 -6.83 21.64
CA ALA A 13 106.82 -7.17 22.74
C ALA A 13 105.71 -6.13 22.92
N ILE A 14 106.03 -4.83 22.84
CA ILE A 14 105.03 -3.74 22.91
C ILE A 14 104.06 -3.82 21.73
N VAL A 15 104.55 -4.06 20.51
CA VAL A 15 103.70 -4.22 19.31
C VAL A 15 102.81 -5.46 19.44
N ALA A 16 103.33 -6.59 19.94
CA ALA A 16 102.54 -7.79 20.17
C ALA A 16 101.43 -7.55 21.21
N ILE A 17 101.74 -6.88 22.33
CA ILE A 17 100.77 -6.51 23.35
C ILE A 17 99.72 -5.54 22.78
N ALA A 18 100.13 -4.51 22.04
CA ALA A 18 99.21 -3.57 21.41
C ALA A 18 98.28 -4.26 20.39
N THR A 19 98.80 -5.21 19.60
CA THR A 19 98.00 -6.00 18.65
C THR A 19 96.99 -6.89 19.38
N LEU A 20 97.39 -7.52 20.49
CA LEU A 20 96.51 -8.29 21.37
C LEU A 20 95.41 -7.42 21.99
N ILE A 21 95.74 -6.21 22.45
CA ILE A 21 94.78 -5.26 23.02
C ILE A 21 93.79 -4.79 21.95
N VAL A 22 94.26 -4.38 20.77
CA VAL A 22 93.40 -3.93 19.67
C VAL A 22 92.48 -5.06 19.19
N SER A 23 93.00 -6.28 19.04
CA SER A 23 92.20 -7.47 18.72
C SER A 23 91.14 -7.77 19.79
N SER A 24 91.51 -7.67 21.07
CA SER A 24 90.59 -7.88 22.19
C SER A 24 89.50 -6.81 22.23
N ILE A 25 89.84 -5.53 22.05
CA ILE A 25 88.88 -4.43 21.97
C ILE A 25 87.94 -4.62 20.77
N GLY A 26 88.48 -4.99 19.60
CA GLY A 26 87.69 -5.28 18.41
C GLY A 26 86.67 -6.39 18.64
N ASN A 27 87.11 -7.51 19.26
CA ASN A 27 86.23 -8.63 19.62
C ASN A 27 85.15 -8.23 20.62
N ILE A 28 85.47 -7.38 21.60
CA ILE A 28 84.50 -6.85 22.57
C ILE A 28 83.46 -5.95 21.87
N ILE A 29 83.87 -5.05 20.99
CA ILE A 29 82.96 -4.19 20.21
C ILE A 29 82.03 -5.02 19.32
N LEU A 30 82.58 -6.02 18.63
CA LEU A 30 81.81 -6.97 17.83
C LEU A 30 80.79 -7.74 18.67
N PHE A 31 81.20 -8.23 19.85
CA PHE A 31 80.31 -8.91 20.79
C PHE A 31 79.14 -8.03 21.22
N PHE A 32 79.39 -6.77 21.62
CA PHE A 32 78.32 -5.85 22.00
C PHE A 32 77.41 -5.47 20.82
N SER A 33 77.98 -5.28 19.63
CA SER A 33 77.22 -4.97 18.42
C SER A 33 76.30 -6.12 18.02
N ASN A 34 76.83 -7.35 18.00
CA ASN A 34 76.04 -8.55 17.73
C ASN A 34 74.94 -8.75 18.78
N ARG A 35 75.23 -8.49 20.05
CA ARG A 35 74.24 -8.59 21.12
C ARG A 35 73.14 -7.54 20.98
N LYS A 36 73.47 -6.30 20.60
CA LYS A 36 72.49 -5.24 20.31
C LYS A 36 71.57 -5.60 19.14
N VAL A 37 72.12 -6.18 18.07
CA VAL A 37 71.33 -6.68 16.94
C VAL A 37 70.42 -7.83 17.36
N ALA A 38 70.92 -8.77 18.15
CA ALA A 38 70.13 -9.89 18.67
C ALA A 38 68.94 -9.40 19.52
N TYR A 39 69.16 -8.45 20.44
CA TYR A 39 68.07 -7.86 21.23
C TYR A 39 67.02 -7.18 20.36
N LYS A 40 67.43 -6.37 19.38
CA LYS A 40 66.50 -5.72 18.45
C LYS A 40 65.71 -6.74 17.63
N ASN A 41 66.33 -7.86 17.25
CA ASN A 41 65.65 -8.92 16.52
C ASN A 41 64.59 -9.62 17.38
N ILE A 42 64.91 -9.92 18.65
CA ILE A 42 63.94 -10.49 19.61
C ILE A 42 62.78 -9.53 19.84
N GLU A 43 63.05 -8.23 20.00
CA GLU A 43 62.01 -7.20 20.16
C GLU A 43 61.10 -7.13 18.93
N MET A 44 61.67 -7.12 17.72
CA MET A 44 60.88 -7.15 16.48
C MET A 44 60.06 -8.44 16.34
N GLN A 45 60.60 -9.59 16.72
CA GLN A 45 59.87 -10.86 16.71
C GLN A 45 58.69 -10.84 17.70
N SER A 46 58.90 -10.31 18.91
CA SER A 46 57.85 -10.12 19.91
C SER A 46 56.75 -9.21 19.37
N ARG A 47 57.13 -8.07 18.76
CA ARG A 47 56.16 -7.12 18.19
C ARG A 47 55.39 -7.69 17.00
N ASN A 48 56.05 -8.46 16.14
CA ASN A 48 55.39 -9.15 15.03
C ASN A 48 54.41 -10.22 15.53
N HIS A 49 54.74 -10.91 16.62
CA HIS A 49 53.83 -11.86 17.24
C HIS A 49 52.59 -11.17 17.81
N GLU A 50 52.76 -10.06 18.55
CA GLU A 50 51.65 -9.24 19.05
C GLU A 50 50.74 -8.76 17.92
N LEU A 51 51.31 -8.19 16.85
CA LEU A 51 50.54 -7.72 15.69
C LEU A 51 49.80 -8.87 14.99
N SER A 52 50.41 -10.06 14.89
CA SER A 52 49.76 -11.24 14.33
C SER A 52 48.53 -11.68 15.15
N VAL A 53 48.63 -11.62 16.48
CA VAL A 53 47.50 -11.90 17.39
C VAL A 53 46.40 -10.85 17.24
N GLU A 54 46.76 -9.56 17.17
CA GLU A 54 45.80 -8.47 16.97
C GLU A 54 45.07 -8.57 15.63
N ILE A 55 45.79 -8.86 14.54
CA ILE A 55 45.21 -9.08 13.20
C ILE A 55 44.25 -10.27 13.21
N SER A 56 44.64 -11.38 13.86
CA SER A 56 43.79 -12.57 13.97
C SER A 56 42.49 -12.25 14.72
N LYS A 57 42.57 -11.49 15.82
CA LYS A 57 41.39 -11.05 16.58
C LYS A 57 40.48 -10.14 15.73
N ALA A 58 41.04 -9.13 15.07
CA ALA A 58 40.29 -8.22 14.21
C ALA A 58 39.62 -8.96 13.04
N SER A 59 40.29 -9.96 12.45
CA SER A 59 39.72 -10.79 11.39
C SER A 59 38.53 -11.60 11.87
N ASN A 60 38.59 -12.16 13.09
CA ASN A 60 37.46 -12.89 13.69
C ASN A 60 36.28 -11.94 13.98
N ASP A 61 36.55 -10.75 14.51
CA ASP A 61 35.52 -9.74 14.78
C ASP A 61 34.81 -9.31 13.47
N ILE A 62 35.56 -9.13 12.38
CA ILE A 62 35.01 -8.84 11.04
C ILE A 62 34.16 -10.01 10.53
N GLN A 63 34.64 -11.25 10.69
CA GLN A 63 33.89 -12.43 10.26
C GLN A 63 32.57 -12.56 11.02
N GLU A 64 32.58 -12.35 12.34
CA GLU A 64 31.37 -12.35 13.16
C GLU A 64 30.39 -11.24 12.74
N ALA A 65 30.89 -10.02 12.48
CA ALA A 65 30.08 -8.90 12.00
C ALA A 65 29.42 -9.21 10.64
N ASN A 66 30.17 -9.82 9.71
CA ASN A 66 29.65 -10.20 8.40
C ASN A 66 28.56 -11.29 8.53
N SER A 67 28.76 -12.31 9.36
CA SER A 67 27.73 -13.32 9.62
C SER A 67 26.46 -12.72 10.24
N LYS A 68 26.59 -11.73 11.14
CA LYS A 68 25.45 -10.98 11.68
C LYS A 68 24.74 -10.17 10.59
N LEU A 69 25.48 -9.48 9.72
CA LEU A 69 24.92 -8.71 8.61
C LEU A 69 24.10 -9.61 7.67
N GLU A 70 24.65 -10.75 7.25
CA GLU A 70 23.95 -11.73 6.42
C GLU A 70 22.68 -12.26 7.09
N SER A 71 22.72 -12.50 8.40
CA SER A 71 21.54 -12.95 9.16
C SER A 71 20.42 -11.89 9.16
N LEU A 72 20.77 -10.60 9.27
CA LEU A 72 19.82 -9.50 9.26
C LEU A 72 19.22 -9.27 7.87
N ASP A 73 20.04 -9.36 6.81
CA ASP A 73 19.56 -9.26 5.44
C ASP A 73 18.60 -10.40 5.10
N ASN A 74 18.90 -11.63 5.55
CA ASN A 74 18.00 -12.77 5.42
C ASN A 74 16.69 -12.59 6.18
N GLN A 75 16.72 -12.04 7.40
CA GLN A 75 15.51 -11.74 8.18
C GLN A 75 14.67 -10.66 7.50
N LYS A 76 15.29 -9.57 7.04
CA LYS A 76 14.64 -8.48 6.32
C LYS A 76 13.98 -9.00 5.03
N SER A 77 14.69 -9.84 4.28
CA SER A 77 14.16 -10.49 3.08
C SER A 77 12.89 -11.30 3.38
N ARG A 78 12.91 -12.16 4.41
CA ARG A 78 11.74 -12.95 4.83
C ARG A 78 10.55 -12.10 5.24
N ILE A 79 10.78 -11.03 6.00
CA ILE A 79 9.73 -10.11 6.42
C ILE A 79 9.13 -9.40 5.20
N ASN A 80 9.98 -8.93 4.27
CA ASN A 80 9.53 -8.29 3.05
C ASN A 80 8.69 -9.25 2.19
N THR A 81 9.11 -10.51 2.04
CA THR A 81 8.34 -11.55 1.34
C THR A 81 6.99 -11.79 2.01
N TYR A 82 6.98 -11.95 3.34
CA TYR A 82 5.73 -12.16 4.08
C TYR A 82 4.75 -10.98 3.92
N ILE A 83 5.24 -9.74 3.99
CA ILE A 83 4.42 -8.54 3.80
C ILE A 83 3.92 -8.45 2.36
N SER A 84 4.78 -8.73 1.36
CA SER A 84 4.38 -8.70 -0.03
C SER A 84 3.32 -9.75 -0.35
N ASP A 85 3.49 -10.97 0.16
CA ASP A 85 2.57 -12.09 -0.08
C ASP A 85 1.20 -11.79 0.53
N ASN A 86 1.16 -11.37 1.80
CA ASN A 86 -0.09 -10.97 2.45
C ASN A 86 -0.80 -9.83 1.70
N ARG A 87 -0.06 -8.86 1.16
CA ARG A 87 -0.66 -7.76 0.39
C ARG A 87 -1.16 -8.20 -0.98
N VAL A 88 -0.44 -9.12 -1.62
CA VAL A 88 -0.88 -9.74 -2.87
C VAL A 88 -2.18 -10.53 -2.64
N GLU A 89 -2.25 -11.31 -1.56
CA GLU A 89 -3.48 -11.99 -1.15
C GLU A 89 -4.60 -10.99 -0.87
N TRP A 90 -4.33 -9.92 -0.11
CA TRP A 90 -5.30 -8.86 0.16
C TRP A 90 -5.85 -8.23 -1.14
N MET A 91 -5.00 -7.96 -2.13
CA MET A 91 -5.42 -7.43 -3.45
C MET A 91 -6.27 -8.44 -4.23
N GLN A 92 -5.95 -9.74 -4.16
CA GLN A 92 -6.74 -10.79 -4.79
C GLN A 92 -8.12 -10.92 -4.12
N SER A 93 -8.18 -10.84 -2.79
CA SER A 93 -9.43 -10.80 -2.04
C SER A 93 -10.27 -9.59 -2.43
N MET A 94 -9.67 -8.40 -2.55
CA MET A 94 -10.38 -7.20 -3.01
C MET A 94 -10.99 -7.38 -4.40
N LYS A 95 -10.22 -7.88 -5.38
CA LYS A 95 -10.76 -8.22 -6.72
C LYS A 95 -11.95 -9.17 -6.62
N LYS A 96 -11.79 -10.24 -5.86
CA LYS A 96 -12.83 -11.25 -5.66
C LYS A 96 -14.10 -10.63 -5.09
N TYR A 97 -14.01 -9.78 -4.06
CA TYR A 97 -15.19 -9.17 -3.47
C TYR A 97 -15.90 -8.20 -4.40
N ILE A 98 -15.17 -7.46 -5.23
CA ILE A 98 -15.78 -6.59 -6.24
C ILE A 98 -16.49 -7.42 -7.30
N THR A 99 -15.86 -8.49 -7.81
CA THR A 99 -16.49 -9.38 -8.79
C THR A 99 -17.74 -10.02 -8.19
N GLU A 100 -17.64 -10.59 -6.99
CA GLU A 100 -18.79 -11.19 -6.31
C GLU A 100 -19.90 -10.17 -6.02
N TYR A 101 -19.54 -8.93 -5.67
CA TYR A 101 -20.51 -7.84 -5.52
C TYR A 101 -21.27 -7.60 -6.83
N LEU A 102 -20.54 -7.39 -7.93
CA LEU A 102 -21.15 -7.14 -9.23
C LEU A 102 -21.98 -8.34 -9.71
N ASP A 103 -21.51 -9.57 -9.49
CA ASP A 103 -22.26 -10.78 -9.83
C ASP A 103 -23.61 -10.83 -9.09
N GLU A 104 -23.65 -10.55 -7.79
CA GLU A 104 -24.90 -10.49 -7.04
C GLU A 104 -25.82 -9.38 -7.52
N VAL A 105 -25.24 -8.23 -7.86
CA VAL A 105 -25.97 -7.08 -8.44
C VAL A 105 -26.58 -7.45 -9.79
N TYR A 106 -25.85 -8.13 -10.68
CA TYR A 106 -26.33 -8.60 -11.98
C TYR A 106 -27.38 -9.71 -11.89
N LYS A 107 -27.29 -10.62 -10.90
CA LYS A 107 -28.30 -11.67 -10.68
C LYS A 107 -29.66 -11.10 -10.31
N TYR A 108 -29.67 -10.01 -9.55
CA TYR A 108 -30.90 -9.31 -9.25
C TYR A 108 -31.55 -8.75 -10.52
N ASP A 109 -30.75 -8.10 -11.37
CA ASP A 109 -31.23 -7.50 -12.62
C ASP A 109 -31.76 -8.54 -13.62
N SER A 110 -31.19 -9.74 -13.63
CA SER A 110 -31.61 -10.83 -14.52
C SER A 110 -32.88 -11.57 -14.08
N ASN A 111 -33.56 -11.13 -13.00
CA ASN A 111 -34.76 -11.75 -12.43
C ASN A 111 -34.57 -13.23 -12.04
N GLU A 112 -33.41 -13.59 -11.48
CA GLU A 112 -33.27 -14.90 -10.84
C GLU A 112 -34.27 -15.05 -9.68
N LYS A 113 -34.79 -16.26 -9.45
CA LYS A 113 -35.91 -16.59 -8.53
C LYS A 113 -35.68 -16.28 -7.04
N GLU A 114 -34.59 -15.60 -6.70
CA GLU A 114 -34.24 -15.27 -5.32
C GLU A 114 -35.05 -14.04 -4.84
N SER A 115 -35.42 -14.01 -3.56
CA SER A 115 -36.12 -12.84 -3.02
C SER A 115 -35.19 -11.62 -2.99
N PHE A 116 -35.73 -10.42 -3.21
CA PHE A 116 -34.94 -9.19 -3.12
C PHE A 116 -34.21 -9.08 -1.78
N ASP A 117 -34.89 -9.40 -0.68
CA ASP A 117 -34.29 -9.35 0.65
C ASP A 117 -33.03 -10.22 0.76
N GLU A 118 -33.07 -11.46 0.25
CA GLU A 118 -31.92 -12.36 0.27
C GLU A 118 -30.77 -11.81 -0.59
N CYS A 119 -31.06 -11.37 -1.81
CA CYS A 119 -30.05 -10.77 -2.69
C CYS A 119 -29.45 -9.50 -2.08
N PHE A 120 -30.28 -8.61 -1.55
CA PHE A 120 -29.85 -7.35 -0.97
C PHE A 120 -29.01 -7.54 0.30
N GLN A 121 -29.30 -8.57 1.12
CA GLN A 121 -28.43 -8.93 2.23
C GLN A 121 -27.05 -9.41 1.76
N LYS A 122 -26.97 -10.19 0.67
CA LYS A 122 -25.68 -10.58 0.08
C LYS A 122 -24.92 -9.36 -0.44
N ILE A 123 -25.58 -8.45 -1.14
CA ILE A 123 -24.99 -7.21 -1.66
C ILE A 123 -24.46 -6.34 -0.50
N LYS A 124 -25.22 -6.21 0.59
CA LYS A 124 -24.77 -5.52 1.80
C LYS A 124 -23.55 -6.18 2.44
N LEU A 125 -23.55 -7.51 2.52
CA LEU A 125 -22.40 -8.26 3.02
C LEU A 125 -21.16 -8.03 2.16
N LYS A 126 -21.28 -8.08 0.83
CA LYS A 126 -20.18 -7.80 -0.10
C LYS A 126 -19.70 -6.36 -0.01
N THR A 127 -20.63 -5.41 0.09
CA THR A 127 -20.32 -4.00 0.34
C THR A 127 -19.49 -3.84 1.62
N ALA A 128 -19.86 -4.52 2.71
CA ALA A 128 -19.10 -4.48 3.96
C ALA A 128 -17.71 -5.12 3.83
N GLN A 129 -17.59 -6.25 3.10
CA GLN A 129 -16.31 -6.90 2.82
C GLN A 129 -15.36 -5.99 2.03
N ILE A 130 -15.87 -5.33 0.97
CA ILE A 130 -15.13 -4.34 0.18
C ILE A 130 -14.68 -3.18 1.06
N LYS A 131 -15.62 -2.61 1.82
CA LYS A 131 -15.35 -1.51 2.75
C LYS A 131 -14.21 -1.87 3.69
N LEU A 132 -14.25 -3.04 4.34
CA LEU A 132 -13.20 -3.51 5.28
C LEU A 132 -11.82 -3.68 4.63
N HIS A 133 -11.76 -3.90 3.32
CA HIS A 133 -10.49 -4.01 2.61
C HIS A 133 -9.94 -2.62 2.27
N LEU A 134 -10.80 -1.66 1.92
CA LEU A 134 -10.40 -0.27 1.69
C LEU A 134 -9.86 0.38 2.98
N ASN A 135 -8.94 1.33 2.84
CA ASN A 135 -8.21 1.89 3.99
C ASN A 135 -8.89 3.14 4.60
N TYR A 136 -10.15 3.39 4.21
CA TYR A 136 -11.13 4.40 4.69
C TYR A 136 -10.70 5.86 4.85
N LEU A 137 -9.51 6.27 4.40
CA LEU A 137 -8.98 7.61 4.68
C LEU A 137 -8.59 8.39 3.43
N GLY A 138 -8.51 7.74 2.25
CA GLY A 138 -8.07 8.36 1.01
C GLY A 138 -9.21 8.76 0.07
N ASN A 139 -8.93 9.66 -0.88
CA ASN A 139 -9.87 9.96 -1.97
C ASN A 139 -10.09 8.75 -2.87
N ALA A 140 -9.10 7.86 -2.96
CA ALA A 140 -9.18 6.62 -3.70
C ALA A 140 -10.32 5.69 -3.23
N ASP A 141 -10.49 5.58 -1.91
CA ASP A 141 -11.55 4.76 -1.31
C ASP A 141 -12.94 5.35 -1.62
N LYS A 142 -13.07 6.67 -1.51
CA LYS A 142 -14.32 7.40 -1.71
C LYS A 142 -14.88 7.19 -3.11
N ASN A 143 -14.04 7.20 -4.14
CA ASN A 143 -14.49 6.97 -5.52
C ASN A 143 -15.19 5.61 -5.66
N ILE A 144 -14.59 4.54 -5.15
CA ILE A 144 -15.19 3.19 -5.21
C ILE A 144 -16.47 3.14 -4.39
N LEU A 145 -16.46 3.67 -3.16
CA LEU A 145 -17.60 3.60 -2.25
C LEU A 145 -18.79 4.44 -2.70
N ASN A 146 -18.54 5.59 -3.34
CA ASN A 146 -19.59 6.44 -3.90
C ASN A 146 -20.33 5.71 -5.02
N GLU A 147 -19.60 5.05 -5.93
CA GLU A 147 -20.24 4.30 -7.02
C GLU A 147 -20.98 3.06 -6.51
N ILE A 148 -20.43 2.33 -5.52
CA ILE A 148 -21.15 1.22 -4.86
C ILE A 148 -22.43 1.73 -4.18
N SER A 149 -22.36 2.88 -3.50
CA SER A 149 -23.53 3.48 -2.86
C SER A 149 -24.59 3.88 -3.86
N ALA A 150 -24.18 4.48 -4.98
CA ALA A 150 -25.09 4.84 -6.07
C ALA A 150 -25.75 3.58 -6.67
N LEU A 151 -24.98 2.53 -6.93
CA LEU A 151 -25.51 1.29 -7.49
C LEU A 151 -26.47 0.56 -6.53
N ASN A 152 -26.14 0.50 -5.23
CA ASN A 152 -27.04 -0.02 -4.20
C ASN A 152 -28.35 0.76 -4.14
N ARG A 153 -28.29 2.10 -4.34
CA ARG A 153 -29.49 2.94 -4.36
C ARG A 153 -30.37 2.62 -5.57
N ILE A 154 -29.77 2.43 -6.76
CA ILE A 154 -30.51 2.03 -7.97
C ILE A 154 -31.26 0.71 -7.74
N LEU A 155 -30.64 -0.24 -7.04
CA LEU A 155 -31.26 -1.52 -6.71
C LEU A 155 -32.44 -1.40 -5.75
N GLU A 156 -32.30 -0.59 -4.69
CA GLU A 156 -33.42 -0.28 -3.78
C GLU A 156 -34.59 0.34 -4.54
N LEU A 157 -34.30 1.26 -5.46
CA LEU A 157 -35.28 1.94 -6.29
C LEU A 157 -36.00 0.96 -7.24
N LYS A 158 -35.28 0.06 -7.90
CA LYS A 158 -35.85 -1.02 -8.73
C LYS A 158 -36.81 -1.90 -7.94
N HIS A 159 -36.41 -2.31 -6.73
CA HIS A 159 -37.26 -3.14 -5.89
C HIS A 159 -38.56 -2.45 -5.51
N MET A 160 -38.49 -1.17 -5.13
CA MET A 160 -39.68 -0.38 -4.84
C MET A 160 -40.58 -0.24 -6.07
N GLU A 161 -40.02 -0.16 -7.27
CA GLU A 161 -40.78 -0.15 -8.53
C GLU A 161 -41.65 -1.40 -8.67
N ASP A 162 -41.07 -2.58 -8.42
CA ASP A 162 -41.77 -3.86 -8.50
C ASP A 162 -42.88 -3.96 -7.46
N GLU A 163 -42.63 -3.52 -6.22
CA GLU A 163 -43.65 -3.47 -5.17
C GLU A 163 -44.80 -2.53 -5.55
N ILE A 164 -44.50 -1.35 -6.09
CA ILE A 164 -45.49 -0.35 -6.53
C ILE A 164 -46.31 -0.88 -7.71
N LYS A 165 -45.68 -1.54 -8.68
CA LYS A 165 -46.37 -2.18 -9.82
C LYS A 165 -47.33 -3.28 -9.34
N ASN A 166 -46.92 -4.07 -8.36
CA ASN A 166 -47.72 -5.14 -7.78
C ASN A 166 -48.94 -4.62 -6.99
N ILE A 167 -48.81 -3.48 -6.30
CA ILE A 167 -49.90 -2.89 -5.52
C ILE A 167 -50.93 -2.14 -6.38
N CYS A 168 -50.50 -1.56 -7.52
CA CYS A 168 -51.37 -0.76 -8.39
C CYS A 168 -51.14 -1.06 -9.89
N PRO A 169 -51.78 -2.12 -10.42
CA PRO A 169 -51.58 -2.59 -11.79
C PRO A 169 -52.16 -1.69 -12.90
N TYR A 170 -52.87 -0.61 -12.56
CA TYR A 170 -53.45 0.33 -13.52
C TYR A 170 -52.78 1.71 -13.39
N SER A 171 -51.86 2.06 -14.30
CA SER A 171 -51.49 3.45 -14.54
C SER A 171 -52.35 3.99 -15.68
N THR A 172 -53.31 4.84 -15.35
CA THR A 172 -53.89 5.78 -16.32
C THR A 172 -52.83 6.86 -16.59
N LYS A 173 -52.52 7.12 -17.87
CA LYS A 173 -51.67 8.24 -18.31
C LYS A 173 -52.11 9.52 -17.61
N ILE A 174 -51.30 10.05 -16.70
CA ILE A 174 -51.50 11.38 -16.16
C ILE A 174 -50.48 12.31 -16.79
N THR A 175 -50.95 13.49 -17.16
CA THR A 175 -50.11 14.52 -17.77
C THR A 175 -49.66 15.41 -16.62
N VAL A 176 -48.50 15.09 -16.07
CA VAL A 176 -47.85 15.89 -15.01
C VAL A 176 -47.22 17.12 -15.64
N THR A 177 -47.38 18.30 -15.03
CA THR A 177 -46.72 19.52 -15.51
C THR A 177 -45.28 19.60 -15.01
N GLU A 178 -44.41 20.28 -15.76
CA GLU A 178 -42.97 20.36 -15.45
C GLU A 178 -42.69 21.03 -14.09
N GLU A 179 -43.54 21.94 -13.62
CA GLU A 179 -43.43 22.58 -12.30
C GLU A 179 -43.68 21.59 -11.15
N GLU A 180 -44.66 20.68 -11.28
CA GLU A 180 -44.99 19.66 -10.28
C GLU A 180 -43.87 18.61 -10.17
N ILE A 181 -43.20 18.31 -11.29
CA ILE A 181 -42.00 17.49 -11.34
C ILE A 181 -40.87 18.15 -10.55
N GLN A 182 -40.61 19.45 -10.76
CA GLN A 182 -39.53 20.17 -10.08
C GLN A 182 -39.77 20.31 -8.57
N GLU A 183 -41.01 20.50 -8.13
CA GLU A 183 -41.34 20.63 -6.70
C GLU A 183 -41.21 19.30 -5.95
N THR A 184 -41.55 18.20 -6.62
CA THR A 184 -41.38 16.84 -6.10
C THR A 184 -39.89 16.45 -6.03
N ILE A 185 -39.11 16.73 -7.08
CA ILE A 185 -37.65 16.53 -7.09
C ILE A 185 -37.00 17.34 -5.97
N MET A 186 -37.41 18.60 -5.75
CA MET A 186 -36.90 19.40 -4.62
C MET A 186 -37.22 18.78 -3.25
N SER A 187 -38.38 18.14 -3.11
CA SER A 187 -38.80 17.47 -1.89
C SER A 187 -38.03 16.17 -1.65
N LEU A 188 -37.76 15.41 -2.72
CA LEU A 188 -36.90 14.22 -2.69
C LEU A 188 -35.43 14.57 -2.41
N ARG A 189 -34.91 15.68 -2.97
CA ARG A 189 -33.57 16.21 -2.64
C ARG A 189 -33.45 16.71 -1.20
N LYS A 190 -34.54 17.21 -0.60
CA LYS A 190 -34.57 17.52 0.85
C LYS A 190 -34.47 16.25 1.68
N LEU A 191 -35.11 15.16 1.25
CA LEU A 191 -34.97 13.83 1.86
C LEU A 191 -33.57 13.24 1.66
N GLU A 192 -32.96 13.44 0.49
CA GLU A 192 -31.58 13.05 0.18
C GLU A 192 -30.57 13.77 1.08
N ASN A 193 -30.71 15.09 1.24
CA ASN A 193 -29.89 15.87 2.19
C ASN A 193 -30.08 15.40 3.63
N TYR A 194 -31.29 14.98 4.00
CA TYR A 194 -31.55 14.40 5.32
C TYR A 194 -30.90 13.01 5.48
N TYR A 195 -30.89 12.19 4.42
CA TYR A 195 -30.25 10.86 4.43
C TYR A 195 -28.73 10.95 4.56
N ILE A 196 -28.10 11.88 3.82
CA ILE A 196 -26.67 12.19 3.91
C ILE A 196 -26.29 12.66 5.31
N LEU A 197 -27.16 13.41 6.00
CA LEU A 197 -26.97 13.84 7.39
C LEU A 197 -27.12 12.70 8.42
N THR A 198 -27.67 11.54 8.03
CA THR A 198 -27.91 10.38 8.92
C THR A 198 -26.93 9.21 8.71
N ASP A 199 -25.84 9.44 7.99
CA ASP A 199 -24.70 8.51 7.84
C ASP A 199 -25.08 7.11 7.29
N GLY A 200 -26.10 7.05 6.43
CA GLY A 200 -26.46 5.85 5.69
C GLY A 200 -27.14 4.74 6.51
N HIS A 201 -27.74 5.07 7.66
CA HIS A 201 -28.69 4.17 8.30
C HIS A 201 -29.89 3.97 7.37
N ALA A 202 -30.01 2.74 6.82
CA ALA A 202 -31.03 2.33 5.86
C ALA A 202 -32.37 3.01 6.14
N PHE A 203 -32.80 3.87 5.20
CA PHE A 203 -34.09 4.52 5.24
C PHE A 203 -35.15 3.44 4.98
N ARG A 204 -35.49 2.67 6.02
CA ARG A 204 -36.84 2.11 6.10
C ARG A 204 -37.72 3.33 6.26
N ALA A 205 -38.16 3.90 5.16
CA ALA A 205 -39.25 4.84 5.19
C ALA A 205 -40.37 4.14 5.97
N ASN A 206 -40.58 4.57 7.21
CA ASN A 206 -41.62 4.00 8.05
C ASN A 206 -42.93 4.17 7.26
N ASP A 207 -43.75 3.12 7.21
CA ASP A 207 -45.05 3.15 6.51
C ASP A 207 -45.88 4.38 6.90
N ASP A 208 -45.68 4.91 8.12
CA ASP A 208 -46.32 6.13 8.60
C ASP A 208 -45.85 7.42 7.91
N MET A 209 -44.58 7.51 7.50
CA MET A 209 -44.05 8.67 6.79
C MET A 209 -44.51 8.67 5.33
N TRP A 210 -44.54 7.50 4.70
CA TRP A 210 -45.18 7.32 3.39
C TRP A 210 -46.67 7.63 3.49
N LYS A 211 -47.38 7.11 4.49
CA LYS A 211 -48.79 7.46 4.74
C LYS A 211 -48.99 8.96 4.89
N GLN A 212 -48.13 9.68 5.62
CA GLN A 212 -48.25 11.14 5.76
C GLN A 212 -47.99 11.88 4.44
N LEU A 213 -46.99 11.48 3.65
CA LEU A 213 -46.77 12.02 2.30
C LEU A 213 -47.96 11.71 1.36
N ILE A 214 -48.52 10.51 1.49
CA ILE A 214 -49.65 10.00 0.71
C ILE A 214 -50.99 10.64 1.11
N GLU A 215 -51.16 11.00 2.39
CA GLU A 215 -52.36 11.63 2.96
C GLU A 215 -52.38 13.15 2.71
N ASN A 216 -51.21 13.80 2.71
CA ASN A 216 -51.12 15.26 2.50
C ASN A 216 -51.30 15.68 1.03
N HIS A 217 -51.15 14.76 0.08
CA HIS A 217 -51.17 15.05 -1.37
C HIS A 217 -52.29 14.30 -2.11
N GLY A 218 -53.53 14.37 -1.59
CA GLY A 218 -54.69 13.52 -1.92
C GLY A 218 -54.97 13.13 -3.39
N ASP A 219 -54.56 13.92 -4.39
CA ASP A 219 -54.66 13.61 -5.85
C ASP A 219 -53.28 13.47 -6.56
N SER A 220 -52.19 13.91 -5.94
CA SER A 220 -50.80 13.84 -6.47
C SER A 220 -50.17 12.44 -6.34
N ARG A 221 -50.96 11.43 -5.93
CA ARG A 221 -50.51 10.02 -5.82
C ARG A 221 -49.99 9.45 -7.13
N LEU A 222 -50.60 9.85 -8.24
CA LEU A 222 -50.17 9.41 -9.57
C LEU A 222 -49.01 10.27 -10.09
N GLU A 223 -48.98 11.57 -9.80
CA GLU A 223 -47.90 12.48 -10.21
C GLU A 223 -46.58 12.16 -9.50
N ILE A 224 -46.58 12.02 -8.17
CA ILE A 224 -45.40 11.61 -7.38
C ILE A 224 -44.92 10.22 -7.83
N LYS A 225 -45.86 9.31 -8.15
CA LYS A 225 -45.55 7.97 -8.66
C LYS A 225 -44.92 8.01 -10.05
N GLU A 226 -45.41 8.86 -10.95
CA GLU A 226 -44.91 9.00 -12.32
C GLU A 226 -43.55 9.71 -12.35
N ILE A 227 -43.32 10.69 -11.47
CA ILE A 227 -42.01 11.33 -11.25
C ILE A 227 -41.00 10.32 -10.70
N TYR A 228 -41.41 9.52 -9.71
CA TYR A 228 -40.56 8.49 -9.12
C TYR A 228 -40.24 7.38 -10.15
N LEU A 229 -41.22 6.94 -10.94
CA LEU A 229 -41.02 6.00 -12.05
C LEU A 229 -40.09 6.57 -13.14
N GLN A 230 -40.20 7.86 -13.48
CA GLN A 230 -39.30 8.52 -14.43
C GLN A 230 -37.87 8.58 -13.90
N GLU A 231 -37.67 8.90 -12.62
CA GLU A 231 -36.34 8.82 -12.00
C GLU A 231 -35.81 7.37 -12.01
N ILE A 232 -36.62 6.38 -11.60
CA ILE A 232 -36.24 4.96 -11.63
C ILE A 232 -35.83 4.50 -13.05
N LEU A 233 -36.61 4.86 -14.07
CA LEU A 233 -36.32 4.52 -15.47
C LEU A 233 -35.00 5.13 -15.95
N LYS A 234 -34.73 6.39 -15.59
CA LYS A 234 -33.42 7.03 -15.86
C LYS A 234 -32.30 6.30 -15.14
N PHE A 235 -32.51 5.86 -13.89
CA PHE A 235 -31.51 5.14 -13.11
C PHE A 235 -31.22 3.71 -13.61
N ASN A 236 -32.19 3.04 -14.23
CA ASN A 236 -32.01 1.69 -14.77
C ASN A 236 -30.99 1.63 -15.91
N GLU A 237 -30.93 2.66 -16.73
CA GLU A 237 -29.96 2.77 -17.85
C GLU A 237 -28.52 3.02 -17.36
N PHE A 238 -28.36 3.53 -16.14
CA PHE A 238 -27.04 3.81 -15.55
C PHE A 238 -26.41 2.63 -14.84
N PHE A 239 -27.14 1.52 -14.70
CA PHE A 239 -26.68 0.35 -13.97
C PHE A 239 -25.35 -0.20 -14.49
N ASP A 240 -25.25 -0.46 -15.80
CA ASP A 240 -24.02 -0.97 -16.42
C ASP A 240 -22.89 0.06 -16.39
N LEU A 241 -23.22 1.33 -16.57
CA LEU A 241 -22.24 2.42 -16.55
C LEU A 241 -21.62 2.58 -15.16
N LYS A 242 -22.44 2.48 -14.10
CA LYS A 242 -21.97 2.53 -12.70
C LYS A 242 -21.13 1.31 -12.34
N SER A 243 -21.53 0.11 -12.77
CA SER A 243 -20.72 -1.10 -12.62
C SER A 243 -19.35 -0.96 -13.28
N GLN A 244 -19.28 -0.38 -14.48
CA GLN A 244 -18.01 -0.10 -15.17
C GLN A 244 -17.13 0.91 -14.41
N LEU A 245 -17.72 1.97 -13.83
CA LEU A 245 -16.97 2.92 -13.01
C LEU A 245 -16.36 2.25 -11.77
N ILE A 246 -17.09 1.36 -11.09
CA ILE A 246 -16.55 0.58 -9.96
C ILE A 246 -15.32 -0.22 -10.39
N ILE A 247 -15.40 -0.92 -11.54
CA ILE A 247 -14.28 -1.69 -12.09
C ILE A 247 -13.08 -0.78 -12.36
N ILE A 248 -13.28 0.36 -13.04
CA ILE A 248 -12.20 1.30 -13.37
C ILE A 248 -11.52 1.82 -12.09
N TYR A 249 -12.30 2.30 -11.12
CA TYR A 249 -11.74 2.84 -9.88
C TYR A 249 -10.99 1.76 -9.08
N ALA A 250 -11.49 0.53 -9.07
CA ALA A 250 -10.83 -0.61 -8.43
C ALA A 250 -9.52 -1.00 -9.12
N GLU A 251 -9.48 -1.00 -10.46
CA GLU A 251 -8.26 -1.27 -11.21
C GLU A 251 -7.17 -0.22 -10.93
N VAL A 252 -7.55 1.07 -10.90
CA VAL A 252 -6.65 2.18 -10.55
C VAL A 252 -6.14 2.02 -9.12
N TYR A 253 -7.02 1.68 -8.18
CA TYR A 253 -6.66 1.43 -6.79
C TYR A 253 -5.63 0.30 -6.67
N LEU A 254 -5.94 -0.87 -7.23
CA LEU A 254 -5.09 -2.07 -7.14
C LEU A 254 -3.75 -1.88 -7.85
N LYS A 255 -3.73 -1.15 -8.97
CA LYS A 255 -2.48 -0.77 -9.63
C LYS A 255 -1.62 0.11 -8.73
N THR A 256 -2.24 1.08 -8.05
CA THR A 256 -1.54 1.98 -7.13
C THR A 256 -1.00 1.22 -5.90
N GLU A 257 -1.76 0.25 -5.40
CA GLU A 257 -1.29 -0.64 -4.33
C GLU A 257 -0.12 -1.52 -4.77
N TRP A 258 -0.17 -2.04 -6.00
CA TRP A 258 0.95 -2.81 -6.55
C TRP A 258 2.23 -1.98 -6.70
N GLU A 259 2.10 -0.72 -7.13
CA GLU A 259 3.21 0.22 -7.19
C GLU A 259 3.78 0.52 -5.79
N ARG A 260 2.91 0.61 -4.77
CA ARG A 260 3.33 0.73 -3.35
C ARG A 260 4.13 -0.48 -2.89
N VAL A 261 3.64 -1.69 -3.17
CA VAL A 261 4.32 -2.95 -2.80
C VAL A 261 5.71 -3.03 -3.44
N LYS A 262 5.83 -2.69 -4.74
CA LYS A 262 7.13 -2.63 -5.42
C LYS A 262 8.08 -1.64 -4.74
N TYR A 263 7.59 -0.43 -4.47
CA TYR A 263 8.39 0.60 -3.81
C TYR A 263 8.89 0.16 -2.44
N GLU A 264 8.05 -0.51 -1.65
CA GLU A 264 8.42 -1.02 -0.33
C GLU A 264 9.46 -2.14 -0.39
N ILE A 265 9.36 -3.06 -1.35
CA ILE A 265 10.35 -4.12 -1.56
C ILE A 265 11.72 -3.52 -1.91
N GLU A 266 11.74 -2.52 -2.79
CA GLU A 266 12.97 -1.88 -3.26
C GLU A 266 13.62 -0.97 -2.20
N ASN A 267 12.81 -0.19 -1.47
CA ASN A 267 13.31 0.88 -0.59
C ASN A 267 13.23 0.55 0.90
N GLY A 268 12.49 -0.50 1.28
CA GLY A 268 12.35 -0.95 2.67
C GLY A 268 11.59 -0.01 3.61
N ASN A 269 11.00 1.08 3.10
CA ASN A 269 10.24 2.04 3.89
C ASN A 269 8.95 2.45 3.18
N TYR A 270 7.80 2.21 3.81
CA TYR A 270 6.48 2.54 3.27
C TYR A 270 6.09 4.01 3.48
N LYS A 271 6.69 4.71 4.45
CA LYS A 271 6.22 6.04 4.89
C LYS A 271 6.43 7.14 3.84
N SER A 272 7.36 6.95 2.92
CA SER A 272 7.65 7.90 1.84
C SER A 272 6.78 7.70 0.60
N TYR A 273 5.97 6.64 0.53
CA TYR A 273 5.07 6.42 -0.59
C TYR A 273 3.78 7.23 -0.41
N ASN A 274 3.62 8.31 -1.19
CA ASN A 274 2.36 9.04 -1.23
C ASN A 274 1.34 8.31 -2.11
N PHE A 275 0.42 7.58 -1.47
CA PHE A 275 -0.58 6.77 -2.16
C PHE A 275 -1.57 7.62 -2.95
N ASP A 276 -2.10 8.71 -2.36
CA ASP A 276 -3.11 9.54 -3.02
C ASP A 276 -2.54 10.25 -4.26
N ASP A 277 -1.31 10.76 -4.20
CA ASP A 277 -0.66 11.37 -5.37
C ASP A 277 -0.50 10.36 -6.51
N ARG A 278 -0.08 9.13 -6.19
CA ARG A 278 0.07 8.05 -7.19
C ARG A 278 -1.27 7.58 -7.72
N TYR A 279 -2.29 7.52 -6.87
CA TYR A 279 -3.65 7.22 -7.29
C TYR A 279 -4.15 8.26 -8.29
N THR A 280 -4.03 9.55 -7.98
CA THR A 280 -4.42 10.64 -8.90
C THR A 280 -3.68 10.53 -10.25
N GLN A 281 -2.37 10.29 -10.23
CA GLN A 281 -1.59 10.08 -11.46
C GLN A 281 -2.06 8.85 -12.27
N ASN A 282 -2.47 7.77 -11.59
CA ASN A 282 -3.00 6.59 -12.27
C ASN A 282 -4.43 6.80 -12.76
N LEU A 283 -5.22 7.62 -12.07
CA LEU A 283 -6.57 8.01 -12.44
C LEU A 283 -6.57 8.88 -13.70
N GLU A 284 -5.68 9.88 -13.78
CA GLU A 284 -5.51 10.75 -14.95
C GLU A 284 -5.27 9.95 -16.25
N LYS A 285 -4.56 8.82 -16.16
CA LYS A 285 -4.28 7.93 -17.31
C LYS A 285 -5.54 7.25 -17.87
N VAL A 286 -6.59 7.11 -17.06
CA VAL A 286 -7.86 6.50 -17.46
C VAL A 286 -9.04 7.48 -17.42
N GLN A 287 -8.77 8.76 -17.13
CA GLN A 287 -9.79 9.80 -16.99
C GLN A 287 -10.68 9.90 -18.22
N TYR A 288 -10.12 9.76 -19.43
CA TYR A 288 -10.90 9.76 -20.66
C TYR A 288 -12.00 8.68 -20.71
N LYS A 289 -11.80 7.52 -20.07
CA LYS A 289 -12.83 6.46 -19.97
C LYS A 289 -13.92 6.85 -18.99
N ILE A 290 -13.53 7.44 -17.86
CA ILE A 290 -14.45 7.94 -16.84
C ILE A 290 -15.31 9.05 -17.43
N ASP A 291 -14.67 10.06 -18.05
CA ASP A 291 -15.33 11.18 -18.71
C ASP A 291 -16.30 10.70 -19.80
N TYR A 292 -15.91 9.69 -20.59
CA TYR A 292 -16.77 9.07 -21.58
C TYR A 292 -18.04 8.50 -20.90
N ILE A 293 -17.89 7.64 -19.89
CA ILE A 293 -19.02 7.04 -19.17
C ILE A 293 -19.90 8.11 -18.52
N GLU A 294 -19.31 9.08 -17.82
CA GLU A 294 -20.05 10.17 -17.18
C GLU A 294 -20.76 11.08 -18.19
N LYS A 295 -20.21 11.23 -19.40
CA LYS A 295 -20.87 11.96 -20.48
C LYS A 295 -22.14 11.24 -20.91
N PHE A 296 -22.12 9.91 -21.09
CA PHE A 296 -23.34 9.14 -21.37
C PHE A 296 -24.37 9.30 -20.26
N ILE A 297 -23.94 9.17 -18.99
CA ILE A 297 -24.82 9.37 -17.84
C ILE A 297 -25.47 10.76 -17.89
N ARG A 298 -24.72 11.83 -18.22
CA ARG A 298 -25.24 13.20 -18.28
C ARG A 298 -26.15 13.47 -19.47
N GLU A 299 -25.80 12.96 -20.65
CA GLU A 299 -26.58 13.18 -21.88
C GLU A 299 -27.95 12.50 -21.79
N ASP A 300 -28.02 11.29 -21.23
CA ASP A 300 -29.29 10.58 -21.04
C ASP A 300 -30.16 11.18 -19.91
N ILE A 301 -29.57 11.89 -18.93
CA ILE A 301 -30.34 12.65 -17.93
C ILE A 301 -31.07 13.86 -18.57
N LEU A 302 -30.47 14.48 -19.58
CA LEU A 302 -30.93 15.73 -20.21
C LEU A 302 -31.91 15.53 -21.37
N VAL A 303 -32.19 14.29 -21.76
CA VAL A 303 -33.26 13.90 -22.70
C VAL A 303 -34.51 13.50 -21.90
#